data_AF-A0A7K4BGX1-F1
#
_entry.id   AF-A0A7K4BGX1-F1
#
_cell.length_a   1.000
_cell.length_b   1.000
_cell.length_c   1.000
_cell.angle_alpha   90.00
_cell.angle_beta   90.00
_cell.angle_gamma   90.00
#
_symmetry.space_group_name_H-M   'P 1'
#
loop_
_entity.id
_entity.type
_entity.pdbx_description
1 polymer ?
#
loop_
_entity_poly.entity_id
_entity_poly.type
_entity_poly.pdbx_seq_one_letter_code
_entity_poly.pdbx_strand_id
1 'polypeptide(L)'
;MTLELVSDKEIWDTFVDSSPHGLLFHKWDYIAITARHTGYTLLPCGIYKGDELVCLAPLYFRSAHGVKTLFSPPPMQAVIPYQGFILSGGFYAVKQSKREAIMDLVVSDLSAEIDAISPHYLSLTLVPGLTDIRQFLWRGYASNIRYTYTIDLAQPSAAIQGNFHYKLRSRIRKAEEAGMDLVRSRDISVLY
;
A
#
# COMPACT_ATOMS: atom_id res chain seq x y z
N MET A 1 14.18 -18.21 8.50
CA MET A 1 13.74 -17.18 7.54
C MET A 1 12.28 -17.44 7.40
N THR A 2 11.49 -16.49 7.86
CA THR A 2 10.20 -16.80 8.45
C THR A 2 9.31 -15.60 8.19
N LEU A 3 8.17 -15.87 7.55
CA LEU A 3 7.04 -14.98 7.64
C LEU A 3 6.44 -15.15 9.05
N GLU A 4 6.25 -14.03 9.74
CA GLU A 4 5.70 -13.99 11.10
C GLU A 4 4.52 -13.02 11.17
N LEU A 5 3.59 -13.28 12.07
CA LEU A 5 2.50 -12.33 12.35
C LEU A 5 3.01 -11.28 13.33
N VAL A 6 3.17 -10.05 12.83
CA VAL A 6 3.58 -8.91 13.65
C VAL A 6 2.37 -8.42 14.44
N SER A 7 2.42 -8.58 15.75
CA SER A 7 1.33 -8.18 16.66
C SER A 7 1.62 -6.85 17.39
N ASP A 8 2.85 -6.37 17.32
CA ASP A 8 3.31 -5.15 17.97
C ASP A 8 3.04 -3.94 17.05
N LYS A 9 2.22 -3.01 17.55
CA LYS A 9 1.80 -1.82 16.82
C LYS A 9 2.98 -0.88 16.57
N GLU A 10 3.83 -0.68 17.57
CA GLU A 10 4.96 0.23 17.50
C GLU A 10 5.99 -0.24 16.46
N ILE A 11 6.32 -1.53 16.43
CA ILE A 11 7.20 -2.14 15.41
C ILE A 11 6.60 -1.95 14.02
N TRP A 12 5.31 -2.26 13.86
CA TRP A 12 4.61 -2.13 12.59
C TRP A 12 4.61 -0.68 12.09
N ASP A 13 4.15 0.26 12.91
CA ASP A 13 4.00 1.66 12.50
C ASP A 13 5.35 2.35 12.28
N THR A 14 6.39 1.98 13.03
CA THR A 14 7.77 2.44 12.80
C THR A 14 8.29 1.97 11.44
N PHE A 15 8.04 0.71 11.09
CA PHE A 15 8.41 0.20 9.78
C PHE A 15 7.66 0.94 8.66
N VAL A 16 6.35 1.13 8.82
CA VAL A 16 5.51 1.89 7.87
C VAL A 16 6.07 3.29 7.66
N ASP A 17 6.44 4.01 8.72
CA ASP A 17 6.98 5.38 8.61
C ASP A 17 8.35 5.44 7.93
N SER A 18 9.19 4.42 8.15
CA SER A 18 10.51 4.35 7.52
C SER A 18 10.44 3.95 6.03
N SER A 19 9.36 3.30 5.62
CA SER A 19 9.24 2.72 4.28
C SER A 19 8.99 3.79 3.21
N PRO A 20 9.69 3.77 2.07
CA PRO A 20 9.36 4.61 0.92
C PRO A 20 7.99 4.27 0.30
N HIS A 21 7.42 3.13 0.69
CA HIS A 21 6.15 2.59 0.24
C HIS A 21 5.05 2.66 1.31
N GLY A 22 5.38 3.15 2.51
CA GLY A 22 4.44 3.34 3.60
C GLY A 22 3.36 4.34 3.22
N LEU A 23 2.10 4.00 3.50
CA LEU A 23 0.95 4.88 3.32
C LEU A 23 0.13 4.88 4.60
N LEU A 24 -0.73 5.89 4.78
CA LEU A 24 -1.74 5.91 5.85
C LEU A 24 -2.52 4.59 5.94
N PHE A 25 -2.83 3.99 4.79
CA PHE A 25 -3.58 2.74 4.69
C PHE A 25 -2.85 1.52 5.28
N HIS A 26 -1.53 1.59 5.46
CA HIS A 26 -0.76 0.54 6.09
C HIS A 26 -0.67 0.71 7.61
N LYS A 27 -1.03 1.88 8.18
CA LYS A 27 -0.93 2.08 9.64
C LYS A 27 -1.77 1.08 10.41
N TRP A 28 -1.30 0.67 11.57
CA TRP A 28 -1.90 -0.38 12.40
C TRP A 28 -3.39 -0.14 12.67
N ASP A 29 -3.73 1.08 13.08
CA ASP A 29 -5.12 1.44 13.36
C ASP A 29 -5.97 1.34 12.09
N TYR A 30 -5.41 1.69 10.92
CA TYR A 30 -6.12 1.62 9.65
C TYR A 30 -6.40 0.17 9.24
N ILE A 31 -5.40 -0.72 9.32
CA ILE A 31 -5.57 -2.14 8.97
C ILE A 31 -6.53 -2.85 9.95
N ALA A 32 -6.48 -2.49 11.23
CA ALA A 32 -7.37 -3.04 12.27
C ALA A 32 -8.82 -2.57 12.10
N ILE A 33 -9.03 -1.27 11.82
CA ILE A 33 -10.35 -0.71 11.50
C ILE A 33 -10.90 -1.38 10.23
N THR A 34 -10.08 -1.53 9.19
CA THR A 34 -10.47 -2.16 7.93
C THR A 34 -10.97 -3.59 8.18
N ALA A 35 -10.21 -4.40 8.93
CA ALA A 35 -10.61 -5.77 9.27
C ALA A 35 -11.93 -5.81 10.05
N ARG A 36 -12.08 -4.94 11.06
CA ARG A 36 -13.30 -4.83 11.88
C ARG A 36 -14.54 -4.53 11.03
N HIS A 37 -14.45 -3.55 10.13
CA HIS A 37 -15.61 -3.10 9.35
C HIS A 37 -15.91 -3.96 8.12
N THR A 38 -14.92 -4.70 7.60
CA THR A 38 -15.13 -5.62 6.47
C THR A 38 -15.49 -7.04 6.89
N GLY A 39 -15.21 -7.41 8.16
CA GLY A 39 -15.39 -8.76 8.67
C GLY A 39 -14.34 -9.75 8.15
N TYR A 40 -13.23 -9.27 7.59
CA TYR A 40 -12.09 -10.12 7.21
C TYR A 40 -11.15 -10.31 8.41
N THR A 41 -10.53 -11.48 8.49
CA THR A 41 -9.44 -11.74 9.43
C THR A 41 -8.17 -11.07 8.92
N LEU A 42 -7.62 -10.15 9.71
CA LEU A 42 -6.33 -9.51 9.42
C LEU A 42 -5.19 -10.50 9.68
N LEU A 43 -4.29 -10.62 8.72
CA LEU A 43 -3.01 -11.30 8.82
C LEU A 43 -1.91 -10.23 8.61
N PRO A 44 -1.35 -9.66 9.70
CA PRO A 44 -0.31 -8.63 9.62
C PRO A 44 1.05 -9.30 9.41
N CYS A 45 1.32 -9.73 8.18
CA CYS A 45 2.54 -10.48 7.87
C CYS A 45 3.79 -9.58 7.87
N GLY A 46 4.85 -10.02 8.54
CA GLY A 46 6.20 -9.48 8.44
C GLY A 46 7.16 -10.54 7.94
N ILE A 47 8.04 -10.16 7.02
CA ILE A 47 9.04 -11.06 6.43
C ILE A 47 10.42 -10.63 6.91
N TYR A 48 11.16 -11.60 7.45
CA TYR A 48 12.44 -11.38 8.10
C TYR A 48 13.61 -12.02 7.34
N LYS A 49 14.69 -11.28 7.19
CA LYS A 49 15.98 -11.77 6.73
C LYS A 49 16.92 -11.89 7.93
N GLY A 50 17.00 -13.09 8.52
CA GLY A 50 17.62 -13.23 9.84
C GLY A 50 16.73 -12.53 10.87
N ASP A 51 17.29 -11.57 11.60
CA ASP A 51 16.54 -10.75 12.57
C ASP A 51 16.06 -9.40 11.97
N GLU A 52 16.41 -9.12 10.72
CA GLU A 52 16.03 -7.87 10.03
C GLU A 52 14.64 -8.00 9.40
N LEU A 53 13.67 -7.22 9.89
CA LEU A 53 12.38 -7.06 9.22
C LEU A 53 12.59 -6.32 7.88
N VAL A 54 12.31 -6.97 6.76
CA VAL A 54 12.57 -6.42 5.41
C VAL A 54 11.30 -6.03 4.66
N CYS A 55 10.15 -6.57 5.07
CA CYS A 55 8.88 -6.32 4.40
C CYS A 55 7.70 -6.50 5.36
N LEU A 56 6.67 -5.67 5.21
CA LEU A 56 5.35 -5.86 5.82
C LEU A 56 4.30 -6.04 4.73
N ALA A 57 3.33 -6.93 4.95
CA ALA A 57 2.23 -7.19 4.04
C ALA A 57 0.93 -7.42 4.82
N PRO A 58 0.01 -6.43 4.89
CA PRO A 58 -1.29 -6.66 5.51
C PRO A 58 -2.16 -7.48 4.54
N LEU A 59 -2.53 -8.70 4.94
CA LEU A 59 -3.44 -9.55 4.19
C LEU A 59 -4.77 -9.70 4.93
N TYR A 60 -5.85 -9.86 4.17
CA TYR A 60 -7.20 -9.96 4.69
C TYR A 60 -7.81 -11.26 4.19
N PHE A 61 -7.95 -12.20 5.11
CA PHE A 61 -8.49 -13.53 4.83
C PHE A 61 -9.98 -13.58 5.15
N ARG A 62 -10.74 -14.30 4.32
CA ARG A 62 -12.12 -14.67 4.62
C ARG A 62 -12.43 -16.03 4.04
N SER A 63 -13.19 -16.82 4.79
CA SER A 63 -13.81 -18.06 4.31
C SER A 63 -15.31 -17.96 4.51
N ALA A 64 -16.08 -18.03 3.42
CA ALA A 64 -17.54 -18.00 3.46
C ALA A 64 -18.11 -18.98 2.46
N HIS A 65 -19.05 -19.83 2.89
CA HIS A 65 -19.70 -20.84 2.05
C HIS A 65 -18.70 -21.74 1.28
N GLY A 66 -17.59 -22.11 1.92
CA GLY A 66 -16.53 -22.93 1.31
C GLY A 66 -15.55 -22.15 0.42
N VAL A 67 -15.79 -20.87 0.14
CA VAL A 67 -14.90 -20.03 -0.66
C VAL A 67 -13.94 -19.25 0.24
N LYS A 68 -12.67 -19.66 0.22
CA LYS A 68 -11.52 -18.92 0.76
C LYS A 68 -11.08 -17.81 -0.19
N THR A 69 -10.95 -16.60 0.33
CA THR A 69 -10.44 -15.42 -0.38
C THR A 69 -9.37 -14.72 0.44
N LEU A 70 -8.36 -14.19 -0.25
CA LEU A 70 -7.26 -13.44 0.35
C LEU A 70 -7.09 -12.12 -0.40
N PHE A 71 -7.08 -11.01 0.32
CA PHE A 71 -7.06 -9.69 -0.28
C PHE A 71 -6.03 -8.78 0.37
N SER A 72 -5.59 -7.79 -0.40
CA SER A 72 -4.86 -6.64 0.08
C SER A 72 -4.94 -5.51 -0.95
N PRO A 73 -5.82 -4.50 -0.77
CA PRO A 73 -6.82 -4.33 0.28
C PRO A 73 -8.05 -5.24 0.06
N PRO A 74 -8.91 -5.43 1.09
CA PRO A 74 -10.22 -6.05 0.92
C PRO A 74 -11.09 -5.22 -0.03
N PRO A 75 -12.18 -5.80 -0.60
CA PRO A 75 -13.02 -5.13 -1.60
C PRO A 75 -13.77 -3.92 -1.02
N MET A 76 -13.06 -2.78 -0.99
CA MET A 76 -13.51 -1.44 -0.59
C MET A 76 -12.89 -0.42 -1.55
N GLN A 77 -13.09 -0.62 -2.85
CA GLN A 77 -12.32 0.03 -3.93
C GLN A 77 -12.42 1.57 -3.93
N ALA A 78 -13.45 2.13 -3.29
CA ALA A 78 -13.60 3.57 -3.13
C ALA A 78 -12.82 4.18 -1.95
N VAL A 79 -12.30 3.37 -1.03
CA VAL A 79 -11.72 3.83 0.25
C VAL A 79 -10.22 3.61 0.30
N ILE A 80 -9.75 2.42 -0.10
CA ILE A 80 -8.34 2.04 0.01
C ILE A 80 -7.78 1.79 -1.40
N PRO A 81 -6.97 2.71 -1.95
CA PRO A 81 -6.47 2.59 -3.31
C PRO A 81 -5.34 1.57 -3.43
N TYR A 82 -4.43 1.53 -2.45
CA TYR A 82 -3.23 0.69 -2.44
C TYR A 82 -2.93 0.22 -1.02
N GLN A 83 -2.71 -1.09 -0.84
CA GLN A 83 -2.41 -1.66 0.48
C GLN A 83 -1.54 -2.92 0.44
N GLY A 84 -0.89 -3.20 -0.69
CA GLY A 84 -0.02 -4.35 -0.85
C GLY A 84 1.21 -4.32 0.07
N PHE A 85 2.19 -5.18 -0.21
CA PHE A 85 3.38 -5.22 0.63
C PHE A 85 4.24 -3.95 0.50
N ILE A 86 4.95 -3.62 1.57
CA ILE A 86 5.86 -2.48 1.67
C ILE A 86 7.24 -2.95 2.11
N LEU A 87 8.28 -2.37 1.54
CA LEU A 87 9.68 -2.75 1.75
C LEU A 87 10.36 -1.83 2.76
N SER A 88 11.44 -2.28 3.39
CA SER A 88 12.17 -1.50 4.39
C SER A 88 12.72 -0.18 3.83
N GLY A 89 12.91 0.81 4.70
CA GLY A 89 13.42 2.14 4.32
C GLY A 89 14.73 2.13 3.53
N GLY A 90 15.61 1.17 3.83
CA GLY A 90 16.90 1.00 3.17
C GLY A 90 16.84 0.29 1.80
N PHE A 91 15.66 -0.13 1.33
CA PHE A 91 15.55 -0.95 0.12
C PHE A 91 16.13 -0.29 -1.14
N TYR A 92 15.92 1.01 -1.35
CA TYR A 92 16.47 1.72 -2.51
C TYR A 92 17.90 2.21 -2.32
N ALA A 93 18.46 2.11 -1.11
CA ALA A 93 19.84 2.50 -0.83
C ALA A 93 20.86 1.41 -1.22
N VAL A 94 20.41 0.18 -1.47
CA VAL A 94 21.29 -0.94 -1.84
C VAL A 94 21.38 -1.15 -3.35
N LYS A 95 22.45 -1.84 -3.79
CA LYS A 95 22.68 -2.18 -5.20
C LYS A 95 21.54 -3.03 -5.77
N GLN A 96 21.33 -2.95 -7.09
CA GLN A 96 20.31 -3.72 -7.82
C GLN A 96 20.29 -5.20 -7.47
N SER A 97 21.45 -5.87 -7.47
CA SER A 97 21.53 -7.31 -7.15
C SER A 97 21.01 -7.64 -5.75
N LYS A 98 21.25 -6.77 -4.77
CA LYS A 98 20.73 -6.95 -3.41
C LYS A 98 19.22 -6.69 -3.34
N ARG A 99 18.70 -5.73 -4.11
CA ARG A 99 17.25 -5.50 -4.24
C ARG A 99 16.53 -6.71 -4.82
N GLU A 100 17.07 -7.29 -5.88
CA GLU A 100 16.51 -8.48 -6.52
C GLU A 100 16.51 -9.68 -5.56
N ALA A 101 17.59 -9.88 -4.80
CA ALA A 101 17.64 -10.93 -3.78
C ALA A 101 16.64 -10.71 -2.63
N ILE A 102 16.42 -9.46 -2.19
CA ILE A 102 15.39 -9.14 -1.19
C ILE A 102 13.99 -9.39 -1.77
N MET A 103 13.75 -8.99 -3.02
CA MET A 103 12.46 -9.22 -3.67
C MET A 103 12.16 -10.70 -3.87
N ASP A 104 13.15 -11.49 -4.29
CA ASP A 104 12.98 -12.94 -4.41
C ASP A 104 12.63 -13.57 -3.06
N LEU A 105 13.34 -13.19 -1.99
CA LEU A 105 13.03 -13.62 -0.62
C LEU A 105 11.59 -13.25 -0.23
N VAL A 106 11.22 -11.97 -0.38
CA VAL A 106 9.90 -11.46 0.00
C VAL A 106 8.79 -12.18 -0.74
N VAL A 107 8.92 -12.32 -2.07
CA VAL A 107 7.90 -12.99 -2.88
C VAL A 107 7.86 -14.49 -2.59
N SER A 108 9.02 -15.12 -2.30
CA SER A 108 9.07 -16.52 -1.91
C SER A 108 8.29 -16.80 -0.64
N ASP A 109 8.58 -16.05 0.43
CA ASP A 109 7.94 -16.26 1.74
C ASP A 109 6.47 -15.89 1.70
N LEU A 110 6.11 -14.80 1.00
CA LEU A 110 4.71 -14.42 0.81
C LEU A 110 3.95 -15.48 0.00
N SER A 111 4.57 -16.05 -1.05
CA SER A 111 3.94 -17.10 -1.86
C SER A 111 3.74 -18.38 -1.05
N ALA A 112 4.71 -18.76 -0.21
CA ALA A 112 4.59 -19.92 0.64
C ALA A 112 3.41 -19.79 1.62
N GLU A 113 3.21 -18.60 2.20
CA GLU A 113 2.05 -18.31 3.06
C GLU A 113 0.73 -18.34 2.28
N ILE A 114 0.70 -17.75 1.09
CA ILE A 114 -0.48 -17.80 0.20
C ILE A 114 -0.82 -19.26 -0.16
N ASP A 115 0.17 -20.08 -0.48
CA ASP A 115 0.00 -21.49 -0.80
C ASP A 115 -0.52 -22.29 0.41
N ALA A 116 -0.02 -21.99 1.61
CA ALA A 116 -0.50 -22.59 2.86
C ALA A 116 -1.97 -22.24 3.15
N ILE A 117 -2.38 -20.99 2.91
CA ILE A 117 -3.78 -20.55 3.01
C ILE A 117 -4.63 -21.22 1.92
N SER A 118 -4.05 -21.41 0.72
CA SER A 118 -4.68 -21.96 -0.47
C SER A 118 -6.03 -21.28 -0.77
N PRO A 119 -6.04 -19.95 -1.05
CA PRO A 119 -7.27 -19.23 -1.38
C PRO A 119 -7.73 -19.57 -2.79
N HIS A 120 -9.05 -19.53 -3.02
CA HIS A 120 -9.62 -19.64 -4.38
C HIS A 120 -9.45 -18.35 -5.17
N TYR A 121 -9.30 -17.22 -4.47
CA TYR A 121 -9.07 -15.92 -5.09
C TYR A 121 -8.09 -15.10 -4.26
N LEU A 122 -7.07 -14.57 -4.93
CA LEU A 122 -6.10 -13.63 -4.40
C LEU A 122 -6.17 -12.33 -5.19
N SER A 123 -6.15 -11.19 -4.49
CA SER A 123 -5.91 -9.89 -5.11
C SER A 123 -5.00 -9.04 -4.24
N LEU A 124 -3.84 -8.68 -4.80
CA LEU A 124 -2.85 -7.78 -4.18
C LEU A 124 -2.73 -6.52 -5.03
N THR A 125 -2.94 -5.36 -4.41
CA THR A 125 -2.82 -4.04 -5.07
C THR A 125 -1.61 -3.32 -4.50
N LEU A 126 -0.51 -3.37 -5.24
CA LEU A 126 0.78 -2.81 -4.84
C LEU A 126 0.74 -1.28 -4.90
N VAL A 127 1.60 -0.64 -4.08
CA VAL A 127 1.72 0.81 -4.07
C VAL A 127 2.37 1.33 -5.36
N PRO A 128 2.02 2.55 -5.79
CA PRO A 128 2.73 3.22 -6.88
C PRO A 128 4.23 3.32 -6.58
N GLY A 129 5.07 3.19 -7.61
CA GLY A 129 6.52 3.28 -7.48
C GLY A 129 7.22 1.94 -7.21
N LEU A 130 6.49 0.89 -6.80
CA LEU A 130 7.05 -0.46 -6.81
C LEU A 130 7.03 -1.02 -8.25
N THR A 131 8.19 -0.99 -8.91
CA THR A 131 8.29 -1.22 -10.36
C THR A 131 8.69 -2.64 -10.76
N ASP A 132 9.31 -3.40 -9.86
CA ASP A 132 9.76 -4.76 -10.15
C ASP A 132 8.81 -5.81 -9.56
N ILE A 133 8.03 -6.44 -10.44
CA ILE A 133 7.10 -7.53 -10.10
C ILE A 133 7.52 -8.88 -10.71
N ARG A 134 8.74 -8.97 -11.26
CA ARG A 134 9.19 -10.17 -12.01
C ARG A 134 9.09 -11.45 -11.18
N GLN A 135 9.36 -11.36 -9.89
CA GLN A 135 9.32 -12.53 -9.00
C GLN A 135 7.91 -13.11 -8.83
N PHE A 136 6.87 -12.27 -8.89
CA PHE A 136 5.49 -12.75 -8.97
C PHE A 136 5.20 -13.37 -10.34
N LEU A 137 5.62 -12.74 -11.42
CA LEU A 137 5.39 -13.27 -12.77
C LEU A 137 6.03 -14.65 -12.99
N TRP A 138 7.27 -14.84 -12.52
CA TRP A 138 7.98 -16.11 -12.62
C TRP A 138 7.30 -17.25 -11.84
N ARG A 139 6.51 -16.92 -10.82
CA ARG A 139 5.71 -17.86 -10.03
C ARG A 139 4.29 -18.07 -10.56
N GLY A 140 3.96 -17.48 -11.71
CA GLY A 140 2.68 -17.69 -12.39
C GLY A 140 1.54 -16.79 -11.92
N TYR A 141 1.81 -15.77 -11.11
CA TYR A 141 0.79 -14.79 -10.73
C TYR A 141 0.37 -13.96 -11.95
N ALA A 142 -0.94 -13.78 -12.12
CA ALA A 142 -1.48 -12.84 -13.09
C ALA A 142 -1.27 -11.40 -12.61
N SER A 143 -0.81 -10.52 -13.49
CA SER A 143 -0.61 -9.10 -13.18
C SER A 143 -1.46 -8.21 -14.08
N ASN A 144 -1.86 -7.07 -13.54
CA ASN A 144 -2.50 -5.99 -14.28
C ASN A 144 -1.75 -4.69 -13.98
N ILE A 145 -1.04 -4.15 -14.97
CA ILE A 145 -0.31 -2.89 -14.82
C ILE A 145 -1.33 -1.74 -14.78
N ARG A 146 -1.20 -0.88 -13.77
CA ARG A 146 -2.01 0.32 -13.60
C ARG A 146 -1.11 1.55 -13.62
N TYR A 147 -1.65 2.65 -14.14
CA TYR A 147 -0.97 3.94 -14.17
C TYR A 147 -1.75 4.93 -13.30
N THR A 148 -1.01 5.74 -12.54
CA THR A 148 -1.56 6.83 -11.73
C THR A 148 -0.63 8.02 -11.80
N TYR A 149 -1.14 9.20 -11.44
CA TYR A 149 -0.35 10.41 -11.28
C TYR A 149 0.03 10.58 -9.80
N THR A 150 1.26 11.00 -9.54
CA THR A 150 1.74 11.42 -8.23
C THR A 150 2.31 12.83 -8.34
N ILE A 151 2.11 13.64 -7.30
CA ILE A 151 2.71 14.96 -7.17
C ILE A 151 3.63 14.91 -5.96
N ASP A 152 4.91 15.22 -6.17
CA ASP A 152 5.86 15.34 -5.07
C ASP A 152 5.57 16.62 -4.27
N LEU A 153 5.19 16.44 -3.00
CA LEU A 153 4.86 17.53 -2.09
C LEU A 153 6.07 18.02 -1.28
N ALA A 154 7.25 17.42 -1.44
CA ALA A 154 8.47 17.87 -0.79
C ALA A 154 9.01 19.19 -1.38
N GLN A 155 8.57 19.55 -2.59
CA GLN A 155 8.95 20.79 -3.24
C GLN A 155 8.08 21.98 -2.78
N PRO A 156 8.58 23.23 -2.87
CA PRO A 156 7.80 24.41 -2.50
C PRO A 156 6.47 24.53 -3.26
N SER A 157 5.42 25.02 -2.60
CA SER A 157 4.08 25.15 -3.20
C SER A 157 4.07 25.95 -4.51
N ALA A 158 4.89 27.00 -4.61
CA ALA A 158 5.03 27.79 -5.82
C ALA A 158 5.60 26.98 -7.00
N ALA A 159 6.53 26.04 -6.75
CA ALA A 159 7.07 25.16 -7.78
C ALA A 159 6.01 24.15 -8.25
N ILE A 160 5.24 23.57 -7.32
CA ILE A 160 4.11 22.69 -7.65
C ILE A 160 3.11 23.42 -8.54
N GLN A 161 2.69 24.61 -8.14
CA GLN A 161 1.73 25.42 -8.89
C GLN A 161 2.28 25.84 -10.25
N GLY A 162 3.56 26.18 -10.33
CA GLY A 162 4.24 26.51 -11.58
C GLY A 162 4.23 25.36 -12.59
N ASN A 163 4.28 24.11 -12.12
CA ASN A 163 4.24 22.92 -12.96
C ASN A 163 2.84 22.54 -13.45
N PHE A 164 1.77 23.14 -12.92
CA PHE A 164 0.41 22.90 -13.40
C PHE A 164 0.22 23.42 -14.82
N HIS A 165 -0.60 22.74 -15.62
CA HIS A 165 -0.97 23.22 -16.94
C HIS A 165 -1.57 24.64 -16.89
N TYR A 166 -1.26 25.51 -17.85
CA TYR A 166 -1.64 26.94 -17.80
C TYR A 166 -3.14 27.17 -17.60
N LYS A 167 -3.99 26.30 -18.16
CA LYS A 167 -5.46 26.36 -17.96
C LYS A 167 -5.86 26.14 -16.50
N LEU A 168 -5.17 25.23 -15.79
CA LEU A 168 -5.44 24.98 -14.37
C LEU A 168 -5.01 26.19 -13.53
N ARG A 169 -3.81 26.75 -13.78
CA ARG A 169 -3.36 27.98 -13.10
C ARG A 169 -4.32 29.15 -13.31
N SER A 170 -4.81 29.34 -14.53
CA SER A 170 -5.80 30.37 -14.83
C SER A 170 -7.14 30.15 -14.11
N ARG A 171 -7.60 28.90 -13.97
CA ARG A 171 -8.83 28.59 -13.23
C ARG A 171 -8.68 28.83 -11.73
N ILE A 172 -7.55 28.44 -11.14
CA ILE A 172 -7.25 28.71 -9.72
C ILE A 172 -7.31 30.21 -9.46
N ARG A 173 -6.62 31.03 -10.27
CA ARG A 173 -6.63 32.49 -10.13
C ARG A 173 -8.04 33.09 -10.22
N LYS A 174 -8.87 32.60 -11.14
CA LYS A 174 -10.27 33.06 -11.27
C LYS A 174 -11.12 32.71 -10.05
N ALA A 175 -10.88 31.56 -9.42
CA ALA A 175 -11.57 31.18 -8.19
C ALA A 175 -11.17 32.09 -7.02
N GLU A 176 -9.89 32.43 -6.91
CA GLU A 176 -9.37 33.40 -5.93
C GLU A 176 -9.95 34.80 -6.16
N GLU A 177 -9.94 35.29 -7.42
CA GLU A 177 -10.55 36.58 -7.81
C GLU A 177 -12.06 36.65 -7.51
N ALA A 178 -12.74 35.50 -7.52
CA ALA A 178 -14.16 35.37 -7.18
C ALA A 178 -14.44 35.28 -5.67
N GLY A 179 -13.41 35.28 -4.82
CA GLY A 179 -13.56 35.17 -3.37
C GLY A 179 -14.01 33.77 -2.91
N MET A 180 -13.64 32.71 -3.63
CA MET A 180 -13.92 31.33 -3.20
C MET A 180 -12.94 30.89 -2.11
N ASP A 181 -13.48 30.36 -1.00
CA ASP A 181 -12.69 29.86 0.13
C ASP A 181 -12.76 28.34 0.27
N LEU A 182 -11.63 27.73 0.64
CA LEU A 182 -11.55 26.31 1.00
C LEU A 182 -11.58 26.15 2.52
N VAL A 183 -12.68 25.63 3.06
CA VAL A 183 -12.87 25.46 4.51
C VAL A 183 -12.73 23.99 4.90
N ARG A 184 -11.91 23.72 5.91
CA ARG A 184 -11.80 22.38 6.50
C ARG A 184 -13.06 22.08 7.31
N SER A 185 -13.82 21.06 6.89
CA SER A 185 -15.00 20.58 7.60
C SER A 185 -14.84 19.11 8.01
N ARG A 186 -15.50 18.73 9.10
CA ARG A 186 -15.74 17.32 9.48
C ARG A 186 -17.18 16.89 9.18
N ASP A 187 -18.00 17.81 8.71
CA ASP A 187 -19.36 17.53 8.31
C ASP A 187 -19.37 16.85 6.95
N ILE A 188 -19.58 15.54 6.97
CA ILE A 188 -19.67 14.71 5.76
C ILE A 188 -21.06 14.74 5.12
N SER A 189 -22.06 15.36 5.77
CA SER A 189 -23.43 15.43 5.21
C SER A 189 -23.49 16.26 3.93
N VAL A 190 -22.52 17.15 3.73
CA VAL A 190 -22.42 18.00 2.52
C VAL A 190 -21.91 17.22 1.30
N LEU A 191 -21.39 15.99 1.48
CA LEU A 191 -20.86 15.12 0.41
C LEU A 191 -21.86 14.08 -0.10
N TYR A 192 -23.01 13.89 0.58
CA TYR A 192 -24.06 12.92 0.24
C TYR A 192 -25.40 13.61 -0.02
#